data_AF-A0ABD3TH58-F1
#
_entry.id   AF-A0ABD3TH58-F1
#
_cell.length_a   1.000
_cell.length_b   1.000
_cell.length_c   1.000
_cell.angle_alpha   90.00
_cell.angle_beta   90.00
_cell.angle_gamma   90.00
#
_symmetry.space_group_name_H-M   'P 1'
#
loop_
_entity.id
_entity.type
_entity.pdbx_description
1 polymer ?
#
loop_
_entity_poly.entity_id
_entity_poly.type
_entity_poly.pdbx_seq_one_letter_code
_entity_poly.pdbx_strand_id
1 'polypeptide(L)'
;MAQLFNILAPFLVACFFLVERSSASPSSRDKDEFDINESIGIIINHPLNKERPASYLLGPPLTEEEIFFTLQPVLEIRDDSHFEQLFQLYKVTDGLKTLEAEADGHPLKDIWLIPGYYLLSLREVVETLTIMTRTSDVWNPSWLPLFASRAGDFLVYDTEDGHIHEFLTKESLRWEVAPNIQTFLEGIANKLRDGRILLNENGLLEEISMDAQTHEGLEDKILDALYLSANTENTLESEILMEEENVGAPPDLYFKCQKMPNVCQNIKNAIQMNKPRLLKRIKDKNKIRQNRRLACGKSKCTGINNSCDEYPFASTSQGGAGATIMCVPLSENNSQGGQLSGFFKSKSIGNNAWFNMKSP
;
A
#
# COMPACT_ATOMS: atom_id res chain seq x y z
N MET A 1 -52.03 -45.41 13.30
CA MET A 1 -51.44 -44.67 14.44
C MET A 1 -50.01 -45.19 14.59
N ALA A 2 -49.05 -44.55 13.91
CA ALA A 2 -48.24 -43.43 14.43
C ALA A 2 -47.26 -43.94 15.51
N GLN A 3 -46.00 -44.20 15.14
CA GLN A 3 -44.78 -43.39 15.43
C GLN A 3 -43.86 -44.29 16.26
N LEU A 4 -42.52 -44.32 16.22
CA LEU A 4 -41.44 -43.48 15.68
C LEU A 4 -40.19 -44.40 15.68
N PHE A 5 -39.46 -44.50 14.58
CA PHE A 5 -38.11 -45.10 14.50
C PHE A 5 -37.20 -44.16 13.70
N ASN A 6 -35.90 -44.19 14.02
CA ASN A 6 -34.75 -43.42 13.48
C ASN A 6 -34.50 -42.10 14.22
N ILE A 7 -33.43 -41.88 14.99
CA ILE A 7 -32.05 -42.40 15.06
C ILE A 7 -31.23 -42.20 13.76
N LEU A 8 -30.26 -41.28 13.90
CA LEU A 8 -28.98 -41.13 13.18
C LEU A 8 -28.94 -40.53 11.75
N ALA A 9 -28.55 -39.25 11.77
CA ALA A 9 -27.35 -38.69 11.14
C ALA A 9 -27.44 -38.04 9.73
N PRO A 10 -26.70 -36.92 9.54
CA PRO A 10 -26.86 -35.98 8.43
C PRO A 10 -25.86 -36.28 7.30
N PHE A 11 -26.22 -36.04 6.03
CA PHE A 11 -25.28 -35.72 4.95
C PHE A 11 -26.08 -35.30 3.71
N LEU A 12 -25.53 -34.32 2.99
CA LEU A 12 -25.81 -33.97 1.58
C LEU A 12 -27.15 -33.31 1.24
N VAL A 13 -27.14 -31.98 1.08
CA VAL A 13 -27.76 -31.35 -0.10
C VAL A 13 -26.86 -30.22 -0.59
N ALA A 14 -26.12 -30.50 -1.67
CA ALA A 14 -25.63 -29.49 -2.59
C ALA A 14 -26.61 -29.37 -3.76
N CYS A 15 -26.76 -28.14 -4.25
CA CYS A 15 -27.33 -27.73 -5.54
C CYS A 15 -28.81 -28.03 -5.81
N PHE A 16 -29.59 -26.96 -6.01
CA PHE A 16 -30.34 -26.62 -7.23
C PHE A 16 -31.41 -25.58 -6.84
N PHE A 17 -31.46 -24.43 -7.50
CA PHE A 17 -32.65 -23.62 -7.86
C PHE A 17 -32.13 -22.30 -8.44
N LEU A 18 -31.93 -22.25 -9.76
CA LEU A 18 -32.84 -21.68 -10.76
C LEU A 18 -32.64 -20.18 -10.95
N VAL A 19 -31.88 -19.87 -12.00
CA VAL A 19 -31.80 -18.57 -12.67
C VAL A 19 -33.19 -18.26 -13.26
N GLU A 20 -33.92 -17.33 -12.65
CA GLU A 20 -34.98 -16.59 -13.34
C GLU A 20 -34.41 -15.27 -13.87
N ARG A 21 -34.19 -15.23 -15.19
CA ARG A 21 -33.94 -14.00 -15.94
C ARG A 21 -35.20 -13.13 -15.90
N SER A 22 -35.19 -12.09 -15.08
CA SER A 22 -36.07 -10.93 -15.30
C SER A 22 -35.38 -9.99 -16.29
N SER A 23 -35.96 -9.88 -17.48
CA SER A 23 -35.61 -8.91 -18.51
C SER A 23 -36.09 -7.53 -18.09
N ALA A 24 -35.24 -6.78 -17.39
CA ALA A 24 -35.37 -5.34 -17.25
C ALA A 24 -34.48 -4.65 -18.31
N SER A 25 -35.10 -3.77 -19.08
CA SER A 25 -34.47 -2.84 -20.03
C SER A 25 -33.31 -2.08 -19.38
N PRO A 26 -32.18 -1.83 -20.09
CA PRO A 26 -31.08 -1.05 -19.56
C PRO A 26 -31.48 0.43 -19.55
N SER A 27 -32.14 0.88 -18.48
CA SER A 27 -32.24 2.31 -18.19
C SER A 27 -30.86 2.80 -17.78
N SER A 28 -30.37 3.81 -18.50
CA SER A 28 -29.24 4.69 -18.20
C SER A 28 -28.70 4.57 -16.77
N ARG A 29 -27.59 3.86 -16.59
CA ARG A 29 -26.74 4.08 -15.42
C ARG A 29 -26.19 5.49 -15.52
N ASP A 30 -26.51 6.31 -14.53
CA ASP A 30 -25.89 7.61 -14.32
C ASP A 30 -24.37 7.45 -14.25
N LYS A 31 -23.66 8.43 -14.81
CA LYS A 31 -22.22 8.35 -15.11
C LYS A 31 -21.30 8.74 -13.95
N ASP A 32 -21.83 8.95 -12.74
CA ASP A 32 -21.08 9.62 -11.66
C ASP A 32 -21.20 8.94 -10.28
N GLU A 33 -21.52 7.64 -10.21
CA GLU A 33 -21.45 6.86 -8.95
C GLU A 33 -20.13 6.10 -8.91
N PHE A 34 -19.26 6.43 -7.94
CA PHE A 34 -18.00 5.72 -7.77
C PHE A 34 -18.25 4.34 -7.18
N ASP A 35 -17.68 3.32 -7.79
CA ASP A 35 -17.56 2.02 -7.15
C ASP A 35 -16.51 2.11 -6.02
N ILE A 36 -16.71 1.39 -4.91
CA ILE A 36 -15.75 1.26 -3.81
C ILE A 36 -14.35 0.93 -4.36
N ASN A 37 -14.29 0.06 -5.37
CA ASN A 37 -13.05 -0.34 -6.05
C ASN A 37 -12.32 0.86 -6.67
N GLU A 38 -13.05 1.80 -7.28
CA GLU A 38 -12.47 3.01 -7.85
C GLU A 38 -12.00 3.95 -6.75
N SER A 39 -12.83 4.22 -5.74
CA SER A 39 -12.51 5.10 -4.63
C SER A 39 -11.27 4.67 -3.86
N ILE A 40 -11.21 3.40 -3.43
CA ILE A 40 -10.02 2.87 -2.75
C ILE A 40 -8.82 2.80 -3.69
N GLY A 41 -9.05 2.52 -4.98
CA GLY A 41 -8.03 2.54 -6.02
C GLY A 41 -7.36 3.91 -6.14
N ILE A 42 -8.13 5.00 -6.12
CA ILE A 42 -7.62 6.37 -6.12
C ILE A 42 -6.79 6.63 -4.87
N ILE A 43 -7.31 6.28 -3.69
CA ILE A 43 -6.63 6.51 -2.41
C ILE A 43 -5.26 5.80 -2.40
N ILE A 44 -5.25 4.50 -2.68
CA ILE A 44 -4.03 3.68 -2.67
C ILE A 44 -3.03 4.13 -3.73
N ASN A 45 -3.50 4.51 -4.92
CA ASN A 45 -2.63 4.88 -6.04
C ASN A 45 -2.30 6.37 -6.12
N HIS A 46 -2.80 7.16 -5.17
CA HIS A 46 -2.56 8.60 -5.14
C HIS A 46 -1.05 8.89 -5.10
N PRO A 47 -0.54 9.91 -5.83
CA PRO A 47 0.90 10.23 -5.86
C PRO A 47 1.51 10.39 -4.47
N LEU A 48 0.82 11.09 -3.55
CA LEU A 48 1.29 11.25 -2.17
C LEU A 48 1.49 9.92 -1.43
N ASN A 49 0.66 8.91 -1.73
CA ASN A 49 0.79 7.58 -1.11
C ASN A 49 1.88 6.74 -1.78
N LYS A 50 2.12 6.91 -3.08
CA LYS A 50 3.21 6.23 -3.82
C LYS A 50 4.61 6.67 -3.38
N GLU A 51 4.73 7.86 -2.83
CA GLU A 51 5.99 8.36 -2.27
C GLU A 51 6.23 7.89 -0.83
N ARG A 52 5.27 7.16 -0.24
CA ARG A 52 5.26 6.78 1.18
C ARG A 52 5.28 5.26 1.36
N PRO A 53 5.75 4.78 2.53
CA PRO A 53 5.75 3.37 2.89
C PRO A 53 4.43 2.64 2.70
N ALA A 54 3.30 3.33 2.88
CA ALA A 54 1.96 2.80 2.64
C ALA A 54 1.86 2.01 1.31
N SER A 55 2.43 2.54 0.21
CA SER A 55 2.28 1.96 -1.13
C SER A 55 2.83 0.53 -1.30
N TYR A 56 3.88 0.15 -0.57
CA TYR A 56 4.48 -1.19 -0.67
C TYR A 56 4.19 -2.08 0.54
N LEU A 57 3.52 -1.54 1.55
CA LEU A 57 3.10 -2.26 2.75
C LEU A 57 1.64 -2.72 2.67
N LEU A 58 0.94 -2.48 1.56
CA LEU A 58 -0.41 -2.98 1.36
C LEU A 58 -0.43 -4.51 1.27
N GLY A 59 -1.35 -5.10 2.01
CA GLY A 59 -1.69 -6.51 1.95
C GLY A 59 -2.32 -6.87 0.61
N PRO A 60 -2.15 -8.12 0.16
CA PRO A 60 -2.81 -8.58 -1.06
C PRO A 60 -4.34 -8.52 -0.91
N PRO A 61 -5.10 -8.41 -2.02
CA PRO A 61 -6.53 -8.68 -2.03
C PRO A 61 -6.90 -9.98 -1.32
N LEU A 62 -8.02 -9.99 -0.59
CA LEU A 62 -8.61 -11.20 -0.03
C LEU A 62 -9.71 -11.75 -0.94
N THR A 63 -9.87 -13.07 -0.91
CA THR A 63 -11.06 -13.74 -1.44
C THR A 63 -12.25 -13.58 -0.50
N GLU A 64 -13.45 -13.72 -1.05
CA GLU A 64 -14.69 -13.72 -0.27
C GLU A 64 -14.68 -14.76 0.85
N GLU A 65 -14.14 -15.95 0.56
CA GLU A 65 -14.00 -17.05 1.53
C GLU A 65 -13.04 -16.68 2.68
N GLU A 66 -11.90 -16.07 2.37
CA GLU A 66 -10.95 -15.59 3.38
C GLU A 66 -11.58 -14.51 4.28
N ILE A 67 -12.33 -13.58 3.69
CA ILE A 67 -13.00 -12.50 4.43
C ILE A 67 -14.05 -13.11 5.37
N PHE A 68 -14.91 -13.97 4.84
CA PHE A 68 -15.97 -14.64 5.59
C PHE A 68 -15.40 -15.43 6.78
N PHE A 69 -14.43 -16.32 6.53
CA PHE A 69 -13.87 -17.15 7.60
C PHE A 69 -13.10 -16.37 8.66
N THR A 70 -12.52 -15.23 8.29
CA THR A 70 -11.79 -14.37 9.25
C THR A 70 -12.76 -13.65 10.18
N LEU A 71 -13.89 -13.15 9.65
CA LEU A 71 -14.87 -12.38 10.43
C LEU A 71 -15.88 -13.25 11.20
N GLN A 72 -16.22 -14.43 10.68
CA GLN A 72 -17.21 -15.34 11.28
C GLN A 72 -17.03 -15.60 12.79
N PRO A 73 -15.80 -15.73 13.35
CA PRO A 73 -15.63 -15.98 14.78
C PRO A 73 -16.05 -14.82 15.69
N VAL A 74 -16.13 -13.60 15.16
CA VAL A 74 -16.40 -12.38 15.94
C VAL A 74 -17.66 -11.64 15.52
N LEU A 75 -18.23 -11.98 14.36
CA LEU A 75 -19.44 -11.37 13.84
C LEU A 75 -20.41 -12.38 13.23
N GLU A 76 -21.68 -12.16 13.49
CA GLU A 76 -22.77 -12.81 12.76
C GLU A 76 -22.92 -12.15 11.39
N ILE A 77 -22.22 -12.67 10.38
CA ILE A 77 -22.32 -12.17 9.01
C ILE A 77 -23.74 -12.44 8.47
N ARG A 78 -24.38 -11.38 7.97
CA ARG A 78 -25.71 -11.42 7.36
C ARG A 78 -25.60 -11.18 5.86
N ASP A 79 -26.54 -11.74 5.10
CA ASP A 79 -26.66 -11.52 3.66
C ASP A 79 -27.44 -10.22 3.42
N ASP A 80 -26.79 -9.09 3.71
CA ASP A 80 -27.30 -7.74 3.48
C ASP A 80 -26.27 -6.83 2.82
N SER A 81 -26.73 -5.68 2.31
CA SER A 81 -25.90 -4.73 1.55
C SER A 81 -24.76 -4.12 2.36
N HIS A 82 -24.83 -4.15 3.70
CA HIS A 82 -23.81 -3.59 4.57
C HIS A 82 -22.55 -4.47 4.54
N PHE A 83 -22.70 -5.79 4.56
CA PHE A 83 -21.53 -6.66 4.44
C PHE A 83 -20.92 -6.64 3.04
N GLU A 84 -21.70 -6.44 1.97
CA GLU A 84 -21.17 -6.37 0.60
C GLU A 84 -20.09 -5.28 0.45
N GLN A 85 -20.31 -4.09 1.00
CA GLN A 85 -19.33 -2.99 0.91
C GLN A 85 -18.01 -3.30 1.64
N LEU A 86 -18.10 -3.97 2.79
CA LEU A 86 -16.94 -4.43 3.54
C LEU A 86 -16.13 -5.45 2.72
N PHE A 87 -16.83 -6.38 2.06
CA PHE A 87 -16.20 -7.37 1.19
C PHE A 87 -15.53 -6.71 -0.01
N GLN A 88 -16.15 -5.72 -0.63
CA GLN A 88 -15.56 -4.96 -1.74
C GLN A 88 -14.26 -4.27 -1.33
N LEU A 89 -14.23 -3.62 -0.15
CA LEU A 89 -13.01 -3.00 0.38
C LEU A 89 -11.85 -4.01 0.50
N TYR A 90 -12.09 -5.13 1.18
CA TYR A 90 -11.04 -6.13 1.44
C TYR A 90 -10.69 -7.01 0.22
N LYS A 91 -11.57 -7.07 -0.79
CA LYS A 91 -11.27 -7.63 -2.12
C LYS A 91 -10.30 -6.75 -2.93
N VAL A 92 -10.03 -5.52 -2.52
CA VAL A 92 -8.97 -4.69 -3.13
C VAL A 92 -7.65 -4.81 -2.37
N THR A 93 -7.68 -4.87 -1.04
CA THR A 93 -6.47 -5.02 -0.22
C THR A 93 -6.80 -5.50 1.19
N ASP A 94 -5.96 -6.37 1.75
CA ASP A 94 -5.98 -6.75 3.18
C ASP A 94 -5.36 -5.69 4.09
N GLY A 95 -5.70 -4.41 3.87
CA GLY A 95 -5.15 -3.30 4.65
C GLY A 95 -3.62 -3.20 4.58
N LEU A 96 -3.02 -2.61 5.61
CA LEU A 96 -1.57 -2.43 5.70
C LEU A 96 -0.93 -3.48 6.60
N LYS A 97 0.26 -3.93 6.21
CA LYS A 97 1.11 -4.81 7.00
C LYS A 97 1.85 -4.01 8.07
N THR A 98 1.11 -3.51 9.05
CA THR A 98 1.60 -2.66 10.16
C THR A 98 2.79 -3.27 10.91
N LEU A 99 2.76 -4.59 11.16
CA LEU A 99 3.84 -5.31 11.83
C LEU A 99 5.12 -5.34 10.99
N GLU A 100 5.00 -5.46 9.66
CA GLU A 100 6.14 -5.35 8.75
C GLU A 100 6.66 -3.91 8.72
N ALA A 101 5.75 -2.93 8.72
CA ALA A 101 6.10 -1.51 8.81
C ALA A 101 6.93 -1.20 10.06
N GLU A 102 6.45 -1.63 11.23
CA GLU A 102 7.13 -1.43 12.51
C GLU A 102 8.48 -2.17 12.56
N ALA A 103 8.52 -3.42 12.09
CA ALA A 103 9.75 -4.21 12.03
C ALA A 103 10.82 -3.57 11.12
N ASP A 104 10.39 -2.93 10.03
CA ASP A 104 11.26 -2.20 9.11
C ASP A 104 11.60 -0.77 9.59
N GLY A 105 11.09 -0.38 10.76
CA GLY A 105 11.36 0.92 11.38
C GLY A 105 10.59 2.07 10.72
N HIS A 106 9.53 1.78 9.99
CA HIS A 106 8.61 2.79 9.50
C HIS A 106 7.69 3.22 10.64
N PRO A 107 7.74 4.49 11.09
CA PRO A 107 6.76 4.98 12.04
C PRO A 107 5.37 4.88 11.43
N LEU A 108 4.35 4.60 12.24
CA LEU A 108 2.95 4.46 11.76
C LEU A 108 2.43 5.69 11.00
N LYS A 109 3.02 6.86 11.26
CA LYS A 109 2.71 8.10 10.53
C LYS A 109 3.08 8.04 9.05
N ASP A 110 4.02 7.17 8.67
CA ASP A 110 4.48 7.00 7.29
C ASP A 110 3.58 6.05 6.49
N ILE A 111 2.68 5.33 7.16
CA ILE A 111 1.75 4.40 6.52
C ILE A 111 0.30 4.91 6.48
N TRP A 112 0.04 6.16 6.89
CA TRP A 112 -1.31 6.71 6.78
C TRP A 112 -1.78 6.69 5.32
N LEU A 113 -2.92 6.06 5.05
CA LEU A 113 -3.54 6.08 3.72
C LEU A 113 -4.40 7.33 3.53
N ILE A 114 -4.97 7.80 4.63
CA ILE A 114 -5.82 8.99 4.72
C ILE A 114 -5.32 9.83 5.91
N PRO A 115 -5.66 11.13 6.02
CA PRO A 115 -5.20 11.97 7.12
C PRO A 115 -5.42 11.32 8.49
N GLY A 116 -4.35 11.10 9.26
CA GLY A 116 -4.39 10.52 10.60
C GLY A 116 -4.51 8.99 10.70
N TYR A 117 -4.88 8.30 9.63
CA TYR A 117 -5.36 6.91 9.72
C TYR A 117 -4.74 5.98 8.67
N TYR A 118 -4.52 4.72 9.08
CA TYR A 118 -4.11 3.61 8.21
C TYR A 118 -5.18 2.50 8.23
N LEU A 119 -5.34 1.80 7.10
CA LEU A 119 -6.31 0.70 6.96
C LEU A 119 -5.76 -0.56 7.65
N LEU A 120 -6.53 -1.13 8.56
CA LEU A 120 -6.17 -2.36 9.27
C LEU A 120 -6.33 -3.57 8.36
N SER A 121 -5.42 -4.54 8.47
CA SER A 121 -5.64 -5.87 7.90
C SER A 121 -6.83 -6.54 8.60
N LEU A 122 -7.53 -7.43 7.89
CA LEU A 122 -8.74 -8.06 8.43
C LEU A 122 -8.43 -8.87 9.70
N ARG A 123 -7.22 -9.40 9.81
CA ARG A 123 -6.73 -10.03 11.03
C ARG A 123 -6.64 -9.05 12.20
N GLU A 124 -6.08 -7.87 11.98
CA GLU A 124 -5.97 -6.84 13.02
C GLU A 124 -7.33 -6.28 13.41
N VAL A 125 -8.28 -6.21 12.48
CA VAL A 125 -9.68 -5.88 12.77
C VAL A 125 -10.24 -6.84 13.83
N VAL A 126 -10.10 -8.15 13.60
CA VAL A 126 -10.57 -9.21 14.51
C VAL A 126 -9.86 -9.16 15.86
N GLU A 127 -8.53 -9.02 15.85
CA GLU A 127 -7.72 -8.92 17.07
C GLU A 127 -8.12 -7.69 17.89
N THR A 128 -8.28 -6.54 17.24
CA THR A 128 -8.67 -5.28 17.87
C THR A 128 -10.09 -5.35 18.42
N LEU A 129 -11.06 -5.83 17.63
CA LEU A 129 -12.44 -6.01 18.09
C LEU A 129 -12.50 -6.92 19.33
N THR A 130 -11.75 -8.02 19.31
CA THR A 130 -11.68 -8.97 20.43
C THR A 130 -11.12 -8.32 21.70
N ILE A 131 -10.09 -7.48 21.57
CA ILE A 131 -9.51 -6.75 22.69
C ILE A 131 -10.51 -5.71 23.19
N MET A 132 -11.00 -4.82 22.32
CA MET A 132 -11.86 -3.70 22.69
C MET A 132 -13.17 -4.16 23.34
N THR A 133 -13.80 -5.20 22.79
CA THR A 133 -15.02 -5.80 23.38
C THR A 133 -14.80 -6.34 24.80
N ARG A 134 -13.56 -6.71 25.15
CA ARG A 134 -13.22 -7.22 26.48
C ARG A 134 -12.73 -6.13 27.44
N THR A 135 -12.11 -5.07 26.92
CA THR A 135 -11.39 -4.09 27.74
C THR A 135 -12.07 -2.73 27.84
N SER A 136 -13.00 -2.42 26.93
CA SER A 136 -13.68 -1.13 26.88
C SER A 136 -15.15 -1.28 27.26
N ASP A 137 -15.58 -0.52 28.27
CA ASP A 137 -16.99 -0.49 28.71
C ASP A 137 -17.91 0.28 27.76
N VAL A 138 -17.33 1.02 26.80
CA VAL A 138 -18.06 1.89 25.86
C VAL A 138 -18.03 1.36 24.41
N TRP A 139 -17.27 0.29 24.14
CA TRP A 139 -17.18 -0.28 22.81
C TRP A 139 -18.44 -1.08 22.48
N ASN A 140 -19.02 -0.86 21.30
CA ASN A 140 -20.10 -1.71 20.79
C ASN A 140 -19.50 -2.89 20.01
N PRO A 141 -19.88 -4.15 20.30
CA PRO A 141 -19.45 -5.30 19.51
C PRO A 141 -19.75 -5.24 18.00
N SER A 142 -20.70 -4.40 17.56
CA SER A 142 -20.96 -4.16 16.14
C SER A 142 -19.93 -3.27 15.45
N TRP A 143 -19.05 -2.60 16.19
CA TRP A 143 -18.07 -1.66 15.65
C TRP A 143 -16.82 -2.38 15.15
N LEU A 144 -16.73 -2.55 13.83
CA LEU A 144 -15.54 -3.04 13.16
C LEU A 144 -14.52 -1.91 13.00
N PRO A 145 -13.34 -1.96 13.64
CA PRO A 145 -12.32 -0.94 13.44
C PRO A 145 -11.67 -1.13 12.07
N LEU A 146 -12.07 -0.33 11.07
CA LEU A 146 -11.51 -0.44 9.72
C LEU A 146 -10.19 0.31 9.62
N PHE A 147 -10.12 1.53 10.16
CA PHE A 147 -8.88 2.29 10.20
C PHE A 147 -8.47 2.61 11.62
N ALA A 148 -7.16 2.68 11.85
CA ALA A 148 -6.58 3.03 13.14
C ALA A 148 -5.63 4.23 13.02
N SER A 149 -5.59 5.01 14.11
CA SER A 149 -4.62 6.08 14.32
C SER A 149 -3.45 5.57 15.17
N ARG A 150 -2.35 6.32 15.20
CA ARG A 150 -1.23 6.02 16.12
C ARG A 150 -1.62 6.20 17.59
N ALA A 151 -2.61 7.05 17.88
CA ALA A 151 -3.02 7.37 19.24
C ALA A 151 -3.96 6.31 19.85
N GLY A 152 -4.38 5.33 19.05
CA GLY A 152 -5.34 4.30 19.43
C GLY A 152 -6.78 4.64 19.05
N ASP A 153 -7.01 5.68 18.23
CA ASP A 153 -8.36 6.06 17.77
C ASP A 153 -8.72 5.30 16.50
N PHE A 154 -10.02 5.15 16.24
CA PHE A 154 -10.50 4.29 15.16
C PHE A 154 -11.54 4.98 14.30
N LEU A 155 -11.48 4.72 12.99
CA LEU A 155 -12.67 4.83 12.14
C LEU A 155 -13.32 3.45 12.10
N VAL A 156 -14.46 3.36 12.76
CA VAL A 156 -15.22 2.13 12.92
C VAL A 156 -16.39 2.08 11.94
N TYR A 157 -16.63 0.91 11.39
CA TYR A 157 -17.83 0.57 10.64
C TYR A 157 -18.81 -0.14 11.56
N ASP A 158 -19.98 0.43 11.76
CA ASP A 158 -21.02 -0.19 12.58
C ASP A 158 -21.84 -1.15 11.72
N THR A 159 -21.71 -2.44 11.98
CA THR A 159 -22.39 -3.47 11.17
C THR A 159 -23.90 -3.51 11.37
N GLU A 160 -24.44 -2.81 12.39
CA GLU A 160 -25.89 -2.76 12.62
C GLU A 160 -26.60 -1.73 11.73
N ASP A 161 -26.04 -0.52 11.59
CA ASP A 161 -26.64 0.56 10.80
C ASP A 161 -25.89 0.85 9.48
N GLY A 162 -24.69 0.31 9.30
CA GLY A 162 -23.87 0.49 8.11
C GLY A 162 -23.09 1.81 8.09
N HIS A 163 -23.10 2.59 9.17
CA HIS A 163 -22.45 3.91 9.20
C HIS A 163 -20.97 3.81 9.58
N ILE A 164 -20.21 4.84 9.20
CA ILE A 164 -18.81 5.03 9.60
C ILE A 164 -18.75 6.08 10.71
N HIS A 165 -18.13 5.71 11.82
CA HIS A 165 -17.92 6.60 12.96
C HIS A 165 -16.45 6.78 13.25
N GLU A 166 -16.07 7.97 13.71
CA GLU A 166 -14.81 8.19 14.37
C GLU A 166 -15.01 7.96 15.86
N PHE A 167 -14.16 7.12 16.45
CA PHE A 167 -14.17 6.79 17.85
C PHE A 167 -12.82 7.15 18.48
N LEU A 168 -12.86 8.15 19.37
CA LEU A 168 -11.72 8.58 20.15
C LEU A 168 -11.65 7.78 21.45
N THR A 169 -10.62 6.96 21.59
CA THR A 169 -10.55 6.00 22.70
C THR A 169 -10.33 6.65 24.06
N LYS A 170 -9.59 7.75 24.12
CA LYS A 170 -9.26 8.43 25.39
C LYS A 170 -10.43 9.26 25.91
N GLU A 171 -11.15 9.90 25.01
CA GLU A 171 -12.27 10.76 25.31
C GLU A 171 -13.59 9.98 25.37
N SER A 172 -13.61 8.73 24.91
CA SER A 172 -14.82 7.90 24.74
C SER A 172 -15.89 8.63 23.92
N LEU A 173 -15.45 9.38 22.90
CA LEU A 173 -16.31 10.17 22.03
C LEU A 173 -16.52 9.44 20.69
N ARG A 174 -17.74 9.55 20.17
CA ARG A 174 -18.15 9.02 18.87
C ARG A 174 -18.94 10.08 18.11
N TRP A 175 -18.68 10.18 16.81
CA TRP A 175 -19.58 10.86 15.87
C TRP A 175 -19.58 10.15 14.53
N GLU A 176 -20.66 10.32 13.77
CA GLU A 176 -20.76 9.86 12.38
C GLU A 176 -19.86 10.70 11.47
N VAL A 177 -19.11 10.02 10.62
CA VAL A 177 -18.25 10.61 9.59
C VAL A 177 -18.87 10.42 8.21
N ALA A 178 -19.55 9.29 7.99
CA ALA A 178 -20.23 8.99 6.73
C ALA A 178 -21.34 7.94 6.93
N PRO A 179 -22.35 7.91 6.05
CA PRO A 179 -23.46 6.96 6.15
C PRO A 179 -23.11 5.53 5.69
N ASN A 180 -21.98 5.33 5.00
CA ASN A 180 -21.49 4.01 4.58
C ASN A 180 -20.03 4.08 4.09
N ILE A 181 -19.42 2.91 3.86
CA ILE A 181 -18.03 2.76 3.40
C ILE A 181 -17.83 3.45 2.05
N GLN A 182 -18.76 3.28 1.11
CA GLN A 182 -18.68 3.89 -0.21
C GLN A 182 -18.60 5.42 -0.11
N THR A 183 -19.57 6.06 0.55
CA THR A 183 -19.63 7.52 0.73
C THR A 183 -18.38 8.04 1.44
N PHE A 184 -17.87 7.29 2.43
CA PHE A 184 -16.65 7.62 3.12
C PHE A 184 -15.44 7.66 2.17
N LEU A 185 -15.20 6.57 1.45
CA LEU A 185 -14.05 6.46 0.54
C LEU A 185 -14.15 7.42 -0.64
N GLU A 186 -15.35 7.63 -1.18
CA GLU A 186 -15.63 8.62 -2.21
C GLU A 186 -15.26 10.03 -1.75
N GLY A 187 -15.68 10.40 -0.52
CA GLY A 187 -15.35 11.70 0.06
C GLY A 187 -13.85 11.94 0.14
N ILE A 188 -13.09 10.94 0.57
CA ILE A 188 -11.61 11.02 0.62
C ILE A 188 -11.01 11.05 -0.78
N ALA A 189 -11.46 10.19 -1.70
CA ALA A 189 -10.96 10.13 -3.06
C ALA A 189 -11.17 11.47 -3.81
N ASN A 190 -12.33 12.09 -3.63
CA ASN A 190 -12.63 13.41 -4.18
C ASN A 190 -11.74 14.50 -3.55
N LYS A 191 -11.54 14.50 -2.23
CA LYS A 191 -10.62 15.44 -1.57
C LYS A 191 -9.18 15.30 -2.06
N LEU A 192 -8.71 14.07 -2.32
CA LEU A 192 -7.40 13.83 -2.93
C LEU A 192 -7.33 14.38 -4.36
N ARG A 193 -8.34 14.10 -5.19
CA ARG A 193 -8.41 14.60 -6.58
C ARG A 193 -8.46 16.13 -6.65
N ASP A 194 -9.18 16.77 -5.73
CA ASP A 194 -9.32 18.22 -5.67
C ASP A 194 -8.13 18.93 -4.98
N GLY A 195 -7.10 18.18 -4.55
CA GLY A 195 -5.96 18.74 -3.84
C GLY A 195 -6.28 19.27 -2.44
N ARG A 196 -7.40 18.84 -1.85
CA ARG A 196 -7.82 19.19 -0.48
C ARG A 196 -7.15 18.33 0.59
N ILE A 197 -6.47 17.26 0.20
CA ILE A 197 -5.58 16.49 1.08
C ILE A 197 -4.16 16.60 0.53
N LEU A 198 -3.25 17.09 1.37
CA LEU A 198 -1.86 17.40 1.03
C LEU A 198 -0.91 16.82 2.07
N LEU A 199 0.39 16.83 1.77
CA LEU A 199 1.42 16.61 2.79
C LEU A 199 1.76 17.95 3.44
N ASN A 200 1.71 17.99 4.77
CA ASN A 200 2.22 19.14 5.52
C ASN A 200 3.75 19.10 5.65
N GLU A 201 4.31 20.14 6.28
CA GLU A 201 5.75 20.30 6.53
C GLU A 201 6.38 19.11 7.26
N ASN A 202 5.59 18.36 8.04
CA ASN A 202 6.03 17.20 8.79
C ASN A 202 5.90 15.87 8.01
N GLY A 203 5.51 15.94 6.74
CA GLY A 203 5.29 14.79 5.86
C GLY A 203 4.02 13.99 6.21
N LEU A 204 3.05 14.62 6.87
CA LEU A 204 1.78 14.00 7.24
C LEU A 204 0.69 14.40 6.25
N LEU A 205 -0.21 13.46 5.95
CA LEU A 205 -1.44 13.78 5.22
C LEU A 205 -2.33 14.66 6.09
N GLU A 206 -2.74 15.79 5.55
CA GLU A 206 -3.59 16.77 6.20
C GLU A 206 -4.67 17.24 5.23
N GLU A 207 -5.89 17.35 5.73
CA GLU A 207 -6.99 17.97 4.99
C GLU A 207 -6.98 19.48 5.23
N ILE A 208 -7.00 20.26 4.15
CA ILE A 208 -7.11 21.71 4.24
C ILE A 208 -8.58 22.13 4.24
N SER A 209 -9.00 22.87 5.28
CA SER A 209 -10.31 23.51 5.30
C SER A 209 -10.33 24.66 4.30
N MET A 210 -11.23 24.60 3.31
CA MET A 210 -11.54 25.74 2.46
C MET A 210 -12.44 26.71 3.26
N ASP A 211 -11.84 27.45 4.18
CA ASP A 211 -12.53 28.60 4.76
C ASP A 211 -12.65 29.65 3.66
N ALA A 212 -13.89 30.03 3.34
CA ALA A 212 -14.25 30.90 2.22
C ALA A 212 -13.78 32.37 2.37
N GLN A 213 -12.48 32.62 2.55
CA GLN A 213 -11.94 33.98 2.64
C GLN A 213 -10.46 34.18 2.27
N THR A 214 -9.77 33.21 1.69
CA THR A 214 -8.40 33.42 1.17
C THR A 214 -8.28 33.00 -0.30
N HIS A 215 -9.06 33.68 -1.16
CA HIS A 215 -8.97 33.53 -2.61
C HIS A 215 -7.68 34.12 -3.23
N GLU A 216 -6.84 34.83 -2.46
CA GLU A 216 -5.73 35.62 -3.03
C GLU A 216 -4.36 34.92 -3.05
N GLY A 217 -4.30 33.61 -2.79
CA GLY A 217 -3.03 32.85 -2.87
C GLY A 217 -3.14 31.35 -3.10
N LEU A 218 -4.36 30.83 -3.30
CA LEU A 218 -4.60 29.41 -3.59
C LEU A 218 -4.65 29.11 -5.09
N GLU A 219 -5.04 30.08 -5.92
CA GLU A 219 -5.05 29.90 -7.38
C GLU A 219 -3.64 29.54 -7.89
N ASP A 220 -2.59 30.18 -7.36
CA ASP A 220 -1.21 29.89 -7.74
C ASP A 220 -0.73 28.50 -7.26
N LYS A 221 -1.16 28.03 -6.08
CA LYS A 221 -0.75 26.71 -5.55
C LYS A 221 -1.50 25.55 -6.22
N ILE A 222 -2.76 25.76 -6.56
CA ILE A 222 -3.56 24.79 -7.33
C ILE A 222 -3.11 24.80 -8.79
N LEU A 223 -2.76 25.96 -9.37
CA LEU A 223 -2.12 26.02 -10.68
C LEU A 223 -0.79 25.28 -10.66
N ASP A 224 0.07 25.47 -9.66
CA ASP A 224 1.36 24.78 -9.57
C ASP A 224 1.19 23.26 -9.46
N ALA A 225 0.25 22.77 -8.65
CA ALA A 225 -0.03 21.34 -8.52
C ALA A 225 -0.61 20.72 -9.81
N LEU A 226 -1.51 21.43 -10.50
CA LEU A 226 -2.05 21.01 -11.80
C LEU A 226 -1.00 21.11 -12.91
N TYR A 227 -0.15 22.13 -12.89
CA TYR A 227 0.93 22.36 -13.86
C TYR A 227 2.06 21.33 -13.71
N LEU A 228 2.36 20.89 -12.48
CA LEU A 228 3.29 19.78 -12.18
C LEU A 228 2.76 18.43 -12.70
N SER A 229 1.44 18.22 -12.70
CA SER A 229 0.83 17.00 -13.24
C SER A 229 0.75 16.97 -14.77
N ALA A 230 0.74 18.15 -15.42
CA ALA A 230 0.54 18.29 -16.86
C ALA A 230 1.85 18.36 -17.69
N ASN A 231 2.98 18.72 -17.07
CA ASN A 231 4.24 19.02 -17.81
C ASN A 231 5.45 18.14 -17.43
N THR A 232 5.25 16.84 -17.22
CA THR A 232 6.37 15.87 -17.15
C THR A 232 6.98 15.53 -18.51
N GLU A 233 7.06 16.49 -19.43
CA GLU A 233 8.05 16.49 -20.50
C GLU A 233 8.62 17.90 -20.66
N ASN A 234 9.90 18.02 -20.28
CA ASN A 234 10.90 18.98 -20.76
C ASN A 234 11.28 20.20 -19.88
N THR A 235 12.57 20.18 -19.53
CA THR A 235 13.54 21.26 -19.26
C THR A 235 13.67 21.94 -17.89
N LEU A 236 14.95 22.04 -17.49
CA LEU A 236 15.58 22.55 -16.27
C LEU A 236 15.66 24.09 -16.19
N GLU A 237 15.93 24.54 -14.95
CA GLU A 237 16.64 25.77 -14.50
C GLU A 237 15.88 27.10 -14.30
N SER A 238 15.64 27.45 -13.03
CA SER A 238 16.16 28.66 -12.34
C SER A 238 15.59 28.69 -10.90
N GLU A 239 16.34 28.32 -9.86
CA GLU A 239 17.21 29.16 -9.00
C GLU A 239 16.47 30.11 -8.02
N ILE A 240 16.82 29.99 -6.70
CA ILE A 240 16.78 30.96 -5.56
C ILE A 240 15.47 30.96 -4.69
N LEU A 241 15.40 30.73 -3.35
CA LEU A 241 16.31 30.55 -2.16
C LEU A 241 15.53 29.79 -1.03
N MET A 242 16.03 28.70 -0.43
CA MET A 242 16.81 28.57 0.84
C MET A 242 16.12 29.21 2.08
N GLU A 243 15.83 28.52 3.19
CA GLU A 243 16.65 27.58 3.98
C GLU A 243 15.80 26.52 4.74
N GLU A 244 16.05 25.23 4.55
CA GLU A 244 15.92 24.16 5.57
C GLU A 244 16.74 22.93 5.13
N GLU A 245 17.21 22.11 6.07
CA GLU A 245 18.36 21.18 5.94
C GLU A 245 18.39 20.26 4.69
N ASN A 246 19.52 20.36 3.99
CA ASN A 246 19.84 19.76 2.70
C ASN A 246 20.08 18.24 2.77
N VAL A 247 19.01 17.42 2.74
CA VAL A 247 19.12 16.03 2.25
C VAL A 247 18.91 16.06 0.74
N GLY A 248 19.98 16.42 0.01
CA GLY A 248 19.96 16.47 -1.45
C GLY A 248 19.39 15.17 -2.05
N ALA A 249 18.65 15.32 -3.16
CA ALA A 249 17.99 14.21 -3.84
C ALA A 249 18.92 12.99 -3.97
N PRO A 250 18.42 11.75 -3.73
CA PRO A 250 19.22 10.53 -3.79
C PRO A 250 20.01 10.48 -5.10
N PRO A 251 21.35 10.32 -5.07
CA PRO A 251 22.15 10.36 -6.29
C PRO A 251 21.74 9.26 -7.27
N ASP A 252 21.77 9.59 -8.56
CA ASP A 252 21.36 8.68 -9.62
C ASP A 252 22.52 7.76 -10.07
N LEU A 253 22.26 6.45 -10.08
CA LEU A 253 23.12 5.41 -10.62
C LEU A 253 22.71 5.07 -12.06
N TYR A 254 23.69 5.15 -12.96
CA TYR A 254 23.56 4.73 -14.35
C TYR A 254 24.60 3.64 -14.67
N PHE A 255 24.19 2.59 -15.39
CA PHE A 255 25.13 1.60 -15.92
C PHE A 255 25.45 1.83 -17.38
N LYS A 256 26.70 1.58 -17.76
CA LYS A 256 27.13 1.60 -19.16
C LYS A 256 26.73 0.30 -19.86
N CYS A 257 25.49 0.21 -20.32
CA CYS A 257 24.92 -1.02 -20.86
C CYS A 257 25.61 -1.56 -22.10
N GLN A 258 26.33 -0.74 -22.88
CA GLN A 258 27.15 -1.24 -23.98
C GLN A 258 28.25 -2.22 -23.51
N LYS A 259 28.65 -2.15 -22.23
CA LYS A 259 29.69 -3.02 -21.64
C LYS A 259 29.12 -4.16 -20.77
N MET A 260 27.82 -4.15 -20.49
CA MET A 260 27.16 -5.13 -19.61
C MET A 260 25.69 -5.38 -20.06
N PRO A 261 25.47 -5.77 -21.32
CA PRO A 261 24.11 -5.88 -21.87
C PRO A 261 23.22 -6.88 -21.11
N ASN A 262 23.75 -8.00 -20.65
CA ASN A 262 22.95 -9.02 -19.94
C ASN A 262 22.58 -8.55 -18.53
N VAL A 263 23.49 -7.86 -17.84
CA VAL A 263 23.21 -7.21 -16.55
C VAL A 263 22.12 -6.14 -16.70
N CYS A 264 22.25 -5.26 -17.69
CA CYS A 264 21.24 -4.22 -17.95
C CYS A 264 19.88 -4.83 -18.30
N GLN A 265 19.85 -5.93 -19.05
CA GLN A 265 18.62 -6.66 -19.33
C GLN A 265 18.00 -7.24 -18.05
N ASN A 266 18.79 -7.80 -17.12
CA ASN A 266 18.29 -8.27 -15.83
C ASN A 266 17.63 -7.14 -15.03
N ILE A 267 18.30 -5.98 -14.92
CA ILE A 267 17.77 -4.82 -14.21
C ILE A 267 16.48 -4.31 -14.88
N LYS A 268 16.45 -4.24 -16.21
CA LYS A 268 15.24 -3.86 -16.97
C LYS A 268 14.07 -4.80 -16.70
N ASN A 269 14.30 -6.11 -16.76
CA ASN A 269 13.29 -7.12 -16.47
C ASN A 269 12.79 -7.01 -15.02
N ALA A 270 13.69 -6.81 -14.08
CA ALA A 270 13.35 -6.65 -12.68
C ALA A 270 12.45 -5.43 -12.44
N ILE A 271 12.79 -4.29 -13.04
CA ILE A 271 11.99 -3.07 -12.96
C ILE A 271 10.62 -3.25 -13.63
N GLN A 272 10.54 -3.94 -14.76
CA GLN A 272 9.26 -4.31 -15.39
C GLN A 272 8.41 -5.24 -14.51
N MET A 273 9.06 -6.03 -13.65
CA MET A 273 8.43 -6.83 -12.59
C MET A 273 8.22 -6.03 -11.29
N ASN A 274 8.13 -4.70 -11.39
CA ASN A 274 7.90 -3.77 -10.29
C ASN A 274 8.95 -3.83 -9.16
N LYS A 275 10.19 -4.23 -9.44
CA LYS A 275 11.28 -4.10 -8.46
C LYS A 275 11.63 -2.61 -8.23
N PRO A 276 11.95 -2.22 -6.98
CA PRO A 276 12.16 -0.82 -6.63
C PRO A 276 13.36 -0.21 -7.35
N ARG A 277 13.26 1.08 -7.68
CA ARG A 277 14.33 1.88 -8.29
C ARG A 277 15.10 2.68 -7.25
N LEU A 278 14.41 3.12 -6.21
CA LEU A 278 15.01 3.75 -5.04
C LEU A 278 15.58 2.67 -4.12
N LEU A 279 16.90 2.68 -3.94
CA LEU A 279 17.65 1.64 -3.23
C LEU A 279 18.40 2.23 -2.05
N LYS A 280 18.44 1.50 -0.94
CA LYS A 280 19.13 1.92 0.29
C LYS A 280 20.41 1.12 0.45
N ARG A 281 21.57 1.78 0.39
CA ARG A 281 22.87 1.09 0.52
C ARG A 281 23.03 0.48 1.90
N ILE A 282 23.49 -0.77 1.95
CA ILE A 282 23.99 -1.41 3.19
C ILE A 282 25.49 -1.68 3.08
N LYS A 283 26.21 -1.56 4.21
CA LYS A 283 27.65 -1.85 4.32
C LYS A 283 27.96 -3.08 5.17
N ASP A 284 26.98 -3.63 5.89
CA ASP A 284 27.16 -4.85 6.68
C ASP A 284 27.46 -6.05 5.77
N LYS A 285 28.69 -6.56 5.85
CA LYS A 285 29.18 -7.69 5.05
C LYS A 285 28.41 -8.98 5.32
N ASN A 286 27.89 -9.19 6.53
CA ASN A 286 27.11 -10.38 6.87
C ASN A 286 25.76 -10.33 6.16
N LYS A 287 25.07 -9.19 6.24
CA LYS A 287 23.80 -8.98 5.55
C LYS A 287 23.95 -9.07 4.03
N ILE A 288 25.00 -8.47 3.45
CA ILE A 288 25.28 -8.57 2.02
C ILE A 288 25.49 -10.03 1.58
N ARG A 289 26.25 -10.83 2.35
CA ARG A 289 26.44 -12.26 2.06
C ARG A 289 25.13 -13.04 2.20
N GLN A 290 24.32 -12.71 3.19
CA GLN A 290 22.99 -13.29 3.36
C GLN A 290 22.10 -12.99 2.15
N ASN A 291 22.05 -11.73 1.71
CA ASN A 291 21.28 -11.30 0.53
C ASN A 291 21.73 -12.07 -0.72
N ARG A 292 23.04 -12.16 -0.98
CA ARG A 292 23.56 -12.98 -2.09
C ARG A 292 23.17 -14.44 -2.00
N ARG A 293 23.22 -15.04 -0.79
CA ARG A 293 22.82 -16.43 -0.59
C ARG A 293 21.33 -16.64 -0.82
N LEU A 294 20.48 -15.69 -0.40
CA LEU A 294 19.03 -15.78 -0.60
C LEU A 294 18.63 -15.61 -2.07
N ALA A 295 19.29 -14.71 -2.80
CA ALA A 295 19.04 -14.50 -4.22
C ALA A 295 19.66 -15.63 -5.08
N CYS A 296 20.96 -15.88 -4.91
CA CYS A 296 21.76 -16.69 -5.82
C CYS A 296 22.20 -18.06 -5.25
N GLY A 297 21.95 -18.36 -3.97
CA GLY A 297 22.49 -19.57 -3.32
C GLY A 297 21.97 -20.90 -3.89
N LYS A 298 20.84 -20.88 -4.60
CA LYS A 298 20.32 -22.04 -5.35
C LYS A 298 20.47 -21.91 -6.87
N SER A 299 21.06 -20.82 -7.36
CA SER A 299 21.16 -20.56 -8.80
C SER A 299 22.07 -21.61 -9.45
N LYS A 300 21.57 -22.21 -10.54
CA LYS A 300 22.34 -23.14 -11.39
C LYS A 300 22.98 -22.36 -12.54
N CYS A 301 23.72 -21.29 -12.26
CA CYS A 301 24.53 -20.64 -13.29
C CYS A 301 25.69 -21.56 -13.66
N THR A 302 25.37 -22.62 -14.40
CA THR A 302 26.27 -23.68 -14.84
C THR A 302 26.79 -23.29 -16.21
N GLY A 303 27.95 -22.65 -16.24
CA GLY A 303 28.64 -22.25 -17.46
C GLY A 303 30.00 -21.67 -17.11
N ILE A 304 31.02 -21.99 -17.92
CA ILE A 304 32.35 -21.39 -17.76
C ILE A 304 32.19 -19.88 -17.92
N ASN A 305 32.71 -19.12 -16.95
CA ASN A 305 32.64 -17.66 -16.91
C ASN A 305 31.23 -17.04 -16.82
N ASN A 306 30.24 -17.76 -16.29
CA ASN A 306 28.95 -17.18 -15.92
C ASN A 306 28.84 -16.98 -14.41
N SER A 307 28.05 -16.00 -14.00
CA SER A 307 27.77 -15.66 -12.60
C SER A 307 26.31 -15.26 -12.43
N CYS A 308 25.77 -15.47 -11.23
CA CYS A 308 24.45 -14.96 -10.88
C CYS A 308 24.54 -13.45 -10.64
N ASP A 309 23.72 -12.70 -11.35
CA ASP A 309 23.46 -11.28 -11.11
C ASP A 309 22.07 -11.13 -10.48
N GLU A 310 21.95 -10.21 -9.54
CA GLU A 310 20.73 -10.00 -8.76
C GLU A 310 20.29 -8.53 -8.75
N TYR A 311 18.98 -8.32 -8.94
CA TYR A 311 18.34 -7.03 -8.72
C TYR A 311 17.05 -7.17 -7.91
N PRO A 312 16.85 -6.40 -6.82
CA PRO A 312 17.74 -5.38 -6.27
C PRO A 312 19.09 -5.92 -5.76
N PHE A 313 20.13 -5.08 -5.80
CA PHE A 313 21.51 -5.52 -5.53
C PHE A 313 21.67 -6.05 -4.10
N ALA A 314 22.48 -7.09 -3.88
CA ALA A 314 22.74 -7.59 -2.54
C ALA A 314 23.39 -6.56 -1.58
N SER A 315 23.97 -5.47 -2.12
CA SER A 315 24.48 -4.33 -1.35
C SER A 315 23.42 -3.30 -0.97
N THR A 316 22.13 -3.65 -1.08
CA THR A 316 21.00 -2.80 -0.72
C THR A 316 20.06 -3.52 0.25
N SER A 317 19.26 -2.75 1.00
CA SER A 317 18.25 -3.32 1.91
C SER A 317 17.17 -4.11 1.17
N GLN A 318 16.83 -3.70 -0.05
CA GLN A 318 15.84 -4.32 -0.92
C GLN A 318 16.36 -5.61 -1.60
N GLY A 319 17.66 -5.88 -1.53
CA GLY A 319 18.27 -7.07 -2.12
C GLY A 319 18.03 -8.33 -1.28
N GLY A 320 18.19 -9.50 -1.91
CA GLY A 320 18.07 -10.78 -1.22
C GLY A 320 16.89 -11.61 -1.70
N ALA A 321 16.07 -12.12 -0.78
CA ALA A 321 14.92 -12.96 -1.12
C ALA A 321 13.95 -12.19 -2.02
N GLY A 322 13.49 -12.83 -3.10
CA GLY A 322 12.62 -12.19 -4.07
C GLY A 322 13.31 -11.26 -5.07
N ALA A 323 14.65 -11.14 -5.04
CA ALA A 323 15.38 -10.48 -6.12
C ALA A 323 15.20 -11.24 -7.44
N THR A 324 15.07 -10.50 -8.54
CA THR A 324 15.14 -11.04 -9.90
C THR A 324 16.59 -11.41 -10.18
N ILE A 325 16.81 -12.65 -10.62
CA ILE A 325 18.14 -13.18 -10.89
C ILE A 325 18.31 -13.51 -12.37
N MET A 326 19.52 -13.31 -12.89
CA MET A 326 19.91 -13.73 -14.24
C MET A 326 21.34 -14.26 -14.23
N CYS A 327 21.59 -15.34 -14.96
CA CYS A 327 22.96 -15.78 -15.20
C CYS A 327 23.57 -14.90 -16.30
N VAL A 328 24.62 -14.15 -15.95
CA VAL A 328 25.31 -13.21 -16.84
C VAL A 328 26.79 -13.55 -16.94
N PRO A 329 27.52 -13.12 -17.99
CA PRO A 329 28.96 -13.29 -18.05
C PRO A 329 29.66 -12.66 -16.84
N LEU A 330 30.63 -13.36 -16.28
CA LEU A 330 31.39 -12.94 -15.10
C LEU A 330 32.09 -11.59 -15.33
N SER A 331 32.56 -11.34 -16.55
CA SER A 331 33.14 -10.05 -16.95
C SER A 331 32.14 -8.89 -16.82
N GLU A 332 30.87 -9.11 -17.17
CA GLU A 332 29.82 -8.10 -17.03
C GLU A 332 29.48 -7.86 -15.56
N ASN A 333 29.31 -8.92 -14.76
CA ASN A 333 29.00 -8.81 -13.34
C ASN A 333 30.14 -8.10 -12.56
N ASN A 334 31.39 -8.41 -12.90
CA ASN A 334 32.55 -7.70 -12.35
C ASN A 334 32.55 -6.21 -12.73
N SER A 335 32.19 -5.89 -13.97
CA SER A 335 32.07 -4.50 -14.47
C SER A 335 30.96 -3.74 -13.74
N GLN A 336 29.81 -4.38 -13.51
CA GLN A 336 28.71 -3.83 -12.70
C GLN A 336 29.17 -3.54 -11.27
N GLY A 337 29.78 -4.52 -10.59
CA GLY A 337 30.31 -4.35 -9.24
C GLY A 337 31.36 -3.23 -9.13
N GLY A 338 32.19 -3.08 -10.17
CA GLY A 338 33.16 -1.97 -10.28
C GLY A 338 32.48 -0.61 -10.40
N GLN A 339 31.49 -0.47 -11.28
CA GLN A 339 30.72 0.78 -11.45
C GLN A 339 29.95 1.13 -10.17
N LEU A 340 29.31 0.14 -9.54
CA LEU A 340 28.57 0.33 -8.30
C LEU A 340 29.49 0.78 -7.15
N SER A 341 30.66 0.15 -7.00
CA SER A 341 31.67 0.56 -6.02
C SER A 341 32.23 1.96 -6.29
N GLY A 342 32.47 2.29 -7.57
CA GLY A 342 32.92 3.62 -8.00
C GLY A 342 31.89 4.70 -7.70
N PHE A 343 30.62 4.45 -8.04
CA PHE A 343 29.49 5.33 -7.75
C PHE A 343 29.35 5.60 -6.25
N PHE A 344 29.38 4.55 -5.44
CA PHE A 344 29.31 4.67 -3.98
C PHE A 344 30.43 5.50 -3.38
N LYS A 345 31.61 5.52 -4.00
CA LYS A 345 32.74 6.35 -3.57
C LYS A 345 32.59 7.79 -4.07
N SER A 346 32.27 7.98 -5.36
CA SER A 346 32.21 9.31 -5.98
C SER A 346 31.06 10.16 -5.48
N LYS A 347 29.95 9.53 -5.09
CA LYS A 347 28.77 10.19 -4.52
C LYS A 347 28.71 10.11 -3.00
N SER A 348 29.76 9.62 -2.34
CA SER A 348 29.83 9.52 -0.88
C SER A 348 28.63 8.80 -0.23
N ILE A 349 28.06 7.79 -0.90
CA ILE A 349 26.85 7.11 -0.45
C ILE A 349 27.16 6.34 0.85
N GLY A 350 26.65 6.81 1.98
CA GLY A 350 26.86 6.18 3.29
C GLY A 350 26.18 4.82 3.46
N ASN A 351 26.39 4.17 4.60
CA ASN A 351 25.47 3.13 5.05
C ASN A 351 24.10 3.76 5.26
N ASN A 352 23.02 3.07 4.89
CA ASN A 352 21.64 3.55 4.97
C ASN A 352 21.32 4.76 4.07
N ALA A 353 22.24 5.22 3.22
CA ALA A 353 21.98 6.30 2.28
C ALA A 353 21.21 5.77 1.06
N TRP A 354 20.26 6.57 0.60
CA TRP A 354 19.44 6.29 -0.58
C TRP A 354 20.16 6.70 -1.87
N PHE A 355 19.93 5.93 -2.92
CA PHE A 355 20.33 6.25 -4.29
C PHE A 355 19.31 5.68 -5.26
N ASN A 356 19.21 6.26 -6.44
CA ASN A 356 18.19 5.87 -7.41
C ASN A 356 18.81 5.12 -8.60
N MET A 357 18.23 3.99 -8.96
CA MET A 357 18.61 3.23 -10.15
C MET A 357 17.84 3.76 -11.37
N LYS A 358 18.55 4.48 -12.23
CA LYS A 358 17.98 4.98 -13.49
C LYS A 358 17.93 3.88 -14.53
N SER A 359 16.93 3.96 -15.41
CA SER A 359 16.67 2.88 -16.36
C SER A 359 17.88 2.65 -17.25
N PRO A 360 18.40 1.42 -17.32
CA PRO A 360 19.38 1.04 -18.32
C PRO A 360 18.81 1.07 -19.74
#